data_AF-A0A1R0IMM2-F1
#
_entry.id   AF-A0A1R0IMM2-F1
#
_cell.length_a   1.000
_cell.length_b   1.000
_cell.length_c   1.000
_cell.angle_alpha   90.00
_cell.angle_beta   90.00
_cell.angle_gamma   90.00
#
_symmetry.space_group_name_H-M   'P 1'
#
loop_
_entity.id
_entity.type
_entity.pdbx_description
1 polymer ?
#
loop_
_entity_poly.entity_id
_entity_poly.type
_entity_poly.pdbx_seq_one_letter_code
_entity_poly.pdbx_strand_id
1 'polypeptide(L)'
;MDLVLKFLMGGFAVSFATWLTKKVGGKAGGFLAGFPAVFTSALIVGALAHNGPHLDRILRQMAMGGGVSLIAGMAVTLIAPYVFKHQRFHWAFGSLLLFWGTVAGLTVAVMQSL
;
A
#
# COMPACT_ATOMS: atom_id res chain seq x y z
N MET A 1 -11.70 -14.72 9.54
CA MET A 1 -12.14 -13.32 9.30
C MET A 1 -12.26 -13.11 7.80
N ASP A 2 -13.47 -12.86 7.32
CA ASP A 2 -13.83 -12.76 5.90
C ASP A 2 -13.01 -11.71 5.14
N LEU A 3 -12.54 -12.09 3.94
CA LEU A 3 -11.85 -11.21 2.98
C LEU A 3 -12.64 -9.92 2.73
N VAL A 4 -13.97 -10.01 2.79
CA VAL A 4 -14.93 -8.93 2.63
C VAL A 4 -14.76 -7.84 3.70
N LEU A 5 -14.54 -8.21 4.97
CA LEU A 5 -14.32 -7.21 6.03
C LEU A 5 -13.02 -6.44 5.82
N LYS A 6 -11.95 -7.13 5.41
CA LYS A 6 -10.66 -6.49 5.07
C LYS A 6 -10.82 -5.54 3.89
N PHE A 7 -11.54 -5.96 2.86
CA PHE A 7 -11.84 -5.13 1.70
C PHE A 7 -12.66 -3.89 2.07
N LEU A 8 -13.73 -4.05 2.87
CA LEU A 8 -14.57 -2.94 3.31
C LEU A 8 -13.80 -1.95 4.19
N MET A 9 -13.03 -2.42 5.18
CA MET A 9 -12.20 -1.55 6.01
C MET A 9 -11.15 -0.81 5.18
N GLY A 10 -10.41 -1.54 4.34
CA GLY A 10 -9.36 -0.95 3.50
C GLY A 10 -9.92 0.06 2.50
N GLY A 11 -10.98 -0.33 1.77
CA GLY A 11 -11.67 0.52 0.80
C GLY A 11 -12.30 1.76 1.43
N PHE A 12 -12.93 1.62 2.60
CA PHE A 12 -13.48 2.75 3.34
C PHE A 12 -12.38 3.71 3.77
N ALA A 13 -11.28 3.22 4.33
CA ALA A 13 -10.18 4.05 4.76
C ALA A 13 -9.51 4.80 3.60
N VAL A 14 -9.31 4.14 2.45
CA VAL A 14 -8.80 4.79 1.22
C VAL A 14 -9.77 5.85 0.70
N SER A 15 -11.08 5.54 0.67
CA SER A 15 -12.10 6.47 0.20
C SER A 15 -12.21 7.71 1.10
N PHE A 16 -12.18 7.49 2.42
CA PHE A 16 -12.21 8.56 3.42
C PHE A 16 -10.96 9.45 3.35
N ALA A 17 -9.76 8.85 3.25
CA ALA A 17 -8.51 9.58 3.06
C ALA A 17 -8.56 10.43 1.78
N THR A 18 -9.02 9.85 0.67
CA THR A 18 -9.16 10.56 -0.62
C THR A 18 -10.15 11.72 -0.54
N TRP A 19 -11.29 11.53 0.14
CA TRP A 19 -12.26 12.59 0.36
C TRP A 19 -11.69 13.73 1.21
N LEU A 20 -10.96 13.40 2.27
CA LEU A 20 -10.30 14.38 3.14
C LEU A 20 -9.22 15.15 2.37
N THR A 21 -8.41 14.45 1.57
CA THR A 21 -7.41 15.05 0.68
C THR A 21 -8.03 16.05 -0.29
N LYS A 22 -9.18 15.73 -0.88
CA LYS A 22 -9.90 16.66 -1.77
C LYS A 22 -10.31 17.96 -1.08
N LYS A 23 -10.64 17.91 0.22
CA LYS A 23 -10.99 19.10 1.01
C LYS A 23 -9.77 19.92 1.43
N VAL A 24 -8.69 19.26 1.84
CA VAL A 24 -7.49 19.94 2.37
C VAL A 24 -6.61 20.49 1.24
N GLY A 25 -6.53 19.77 0.11
CA GLY A 25 -5.73 20.16 -1.05
C GLY A 25 -4.22 20.27 -0.77
N GLY A 26 -3.46 20.58 -1.82
CA GLY A 26 -2.02 20.88 -1.72
C GLY A 26 -1.16 19.77 -1.09
N LYS A 27 -0.07 20.19 -0.42
CA LYS A 27 0.92 19.27 0.18
C LYS A 27 0.34 18.44 1.33
N ALA A 28 -0.55 19.03 2.15
CA ALA A 28 -1.20 18.34 3.26
C ALA A 28 -2.19 17.28 2.76
N GLY A 29 -2.93 17.57 1.69
CA GLY A 29 -3.77 16.56 1.03
C GLY A 29 -2.97 15.38 0.48
N GLY A 30 -1.81 15.64 -0.13
CA GLY A 30 -0.92 14.59 -0.63
C GLY A 30 -0.40 13.65 0.49
N PHE A 31 -0.03 14.22 1.64
CA PHE A 31 0.39 13.43 2.81
C PHE A 31 -0.73 12.52 3.33
N LEU A 32 -1.96 13.04 3.42
CA LEU A 32 -3.12 12.26 3.87
C LEU A 32 -3.51 11.16 2.87
N ALA A 33 -3.35 11.39 1.56
CA ALA A 33 -3.62 10.38 0.53
C ALA A 33 -2.60 9.23 0.56
N GLY A 34 -1.38 9.49 1.03
CA GLY A 34 -0.33 8.48 1.20
C GLY A 34 -0.46 7.64 2.47
N PHE A 35 -1.51 7.85 3.29
CA PHE A 35 -1.71 7.10 4.52
C PHE A 35 -1.82 5.59 4.24
N PRO A 36 -1.06 4.72 4.94
CA PRO A 36 -0.99 3.28 4.67
C PRO A 36 -2.19 2.51 5.24
N ALA A 37 -3.41 2.96 4.92
CA ALA A 37 -4.68 2.44 5.42
C ALA A 37 -4.80 0.91 5.33
N VAL A 38 -4.45 0.36 4.16
CA VAL A 38 -4.55 -1.08 3.89
C VAL A 38 -3.58 -1.87 4.77
N PHE A 39 -2.35 -1.39 4.91
CA PHE A 39 -1.34 -2.02 5.76
C PHE A 39 -1.72 -1.95 7.24
N THR A 40 -2.18 -0.79 7.73
CA THR A 40 -2.67 -0.63 9.11
C THR A 40 -3.86 -1.56 9.38
N SER A 41 -4.80 -1.67 8.43
CA SER A 41 -5.94 -2.59 8.57
C SER A 41 -5.50 -4.06 8.62
N ALA A 42 -4.48 -4.45 7.83
CA ALA A 42 -3.94 -5.80 7.84
C ALA A 42 -3.25 -6.15 9.15
N LEU A 43 -2.50 -5.20 9.75
CA LEU A 43 -1.89 -5.39 11.07
C LEU A 43 -2.94 -5.52 12.17
N ILE A 44 -3.94 -4.63 12.19
CA ILE A 44 -5.04 -4.68 13.19
C ILE A 44 -5.78 -6.01 13.08
N VAL A 45 -6.16 -6.42 11.88
CA VAL A 45 -6.85 -7.70 11.65
C VAL A 45 -5.95 -8.88 11.99
N GLY A 46 -4.65 -8.81 11.67
CA GLY A 46 -3.66 -9.83 12.04
C GLY A 46 -3.55 -10.01 13.56
N ALA A 47 -3.47 -8.89 14.29
CA ALA A 47 -3.45 -8.85 15.74
C ALA A 47 -4.75 -9.37 16.37
N LEU A 48 -5.91 -9.01 15.84
CA LEU A 48 -7.19 -9.49 16.33
C LEU A 48 -7.43 -10.98 16.03
N ALA A 49 -6.88 -11.50 14.92
CA ALA A 49 -7.07 -12.88 14.49
C ALA A 49 -6.13 -13.88 15.18
N HIS A 50 -4.99 -13.44 15.73
CA HIS A 50 -4.00 -14.30 16.35
C HIS A 50 -3.64 -13.76 17.74
N ASN A 51 -4.08 -14.42 18.81
CA ASN A 51 -3.62 -14.13 20.17
C ASN A 51 -2.74 -15.29 20.63
N GLY A 52 -1.41 -15.17 20.49
CA GLY A 52 -0.47 -16.23 20.88
C GLY A 52 1.00 -15.91 20.55
N PRO A 53 1.95 -16.78 20.95
CA PRO A 53 3.40 -16.56 20.84
C PRO A 53 3.94 -16.39 19.40
N HIS A 54 3.12 -16.65 18.39
CA HIS A 54 3.47 -16.44 16.98
C HIS A 54 3.01 -15.08 16.41
N LEU A 55 2.25 -14.31 17.19
CA LEU A 55 1.72 -13.02 16.76
C LEU A 55 2.84 -12.03 16.39
N ASP A 56 3.87 -11.92 17.23
CA ASP A 56 5.01 -11.03 16.98
C ASP A 56 5.73 -11.37 15.68
N ARG A 57 5.88 -12.67 15.38
CA ARG A 57 6.53 -13.12 14.14
C ARG A 57 5.70 -12.72 12.91
N ILE A 58 4.39 -12.94 12.96
CA ILE A 58 3.46 -12.60 11.86
C ILE A 58 3.42 -11.08 11.65
N LEU A 59 3.26 -10.29 12.72
CA LEU A 59 3.25 -8.83 12.64
C LEU A 59 4.57 -8.30 12.09
N ARG A 60 5.71 -8.85 12.53
CA ARG A 60 7.04 -8.42 12.06
C ARG A 60 7.27 -8.74 10.59
N GLN A 61 6.83 -9.90 10.10
CA GLN A 61 6.87 -10.24 8.67
C GLN A 61 5.97 -9.32 7.85
N MET A 62 4.73 -9.10 8.30
CA MET A 62 3.82 -8.15 7.66
C MET A 62 4.42 -6.74 7.63
N ALA A 63 5.04 -6.30 8.72
CA ALA A 63 5.66 -4.98 8.81
C ALA A 63 6.86 -4.81 7.87
N MET A 64 7.72 -5.81 7.75
CA MET A 64 8.80 -5.76 6.76
C MET A 64 8.25 -5.70 5.33
N GLY A 65 7.25 -6.52 5.00
CA GLY A 65 6.66 -6.53 3.65
C GLY A 65 5.93 -5.22 3.32
N GLY A 66 5.22 -4.67 4.30
CA GLY A 66 4.56 -3.37 4.21
C GLY A 66 5.56 -2.23 4.02
N GLY A 67 6.65 -2.23 4.79
CA GLY A 67 7.70 -1.21 4.69
C GLY A 67 8.36 -1.17 3.32
N VAL A 68 8.75 -2.33 2.76
CA VAL A 68 9.33 -2.41 1.41
C VAL A 68 8.33 -1.94 0.35
N SER A 69 7.06 -2.35 0.47
CA SER A 69 6.00 -1.93 -0.45
C SER A 69 5.76 -0.41 -0.43
N LEU A 70 5.93 0.23 0.74
CA LEU A 70 5.75 1.66 0.92
C LEU A 70 6.86 2.46 0.24
N ILE A 71 8.11 1.99 0.33
CA ILE A 71 9.26 2.55 -0.40
C ILE A 71 9.04 2.44 -1.92
N ALA A 72 8.57 1.28 -2.39
CA ALA A 72 8.24 1.08 -3.79
C ALA A 72 7.11 2.03 -4.26
N GLY A 73 6.07 2.19 -3.46
CA GLY A 73 4.98 3.13 -3.71
C GLY A 73 5.43 4.61 -3.75
N MET A 74 6.39 4.98 -2.90
CA MET A 74 7.02 6.31 -2.95
C MET A 74 7.79 6.52 -4.27
N ALA A 75 8.56 5.54 -4.72
CA ALA A 75 9.26 5.64 -6.01
C ALA A 75 8.26 5.82 -7.18
N VAL A 76 7.17 5.04 -7.19
CA VAL A 76 6.09 5.14 -8.18
C VAL A 76 5.47 6.54 -8.18
N THR A 77 5.15 7.08 -7.01
CA THR A 77 4.49 8.40 -6.90
C THR A 77 5.39 9.56 -7.32
N LEU A 78 6.72 9.46 -7.14
CA LEU A 78 7.68 10.45 -7.63
C LEU A 78 7.88 10.38 -9.15
N ILE A 79 7.87 9.18 -9.72
CA ILE A 79 8.06 8.95 -11.17
C ILE A 79 6.77 9.24 -11.96
N ALA A 80 5.60 9.01 -11.36
CA ALA A 80 4.30 9.20 -11.97
C ALA A 80 4.11 10.56 -12.69
N PRO A 81 4.35 11.74 -12.07
CA PRO A 81 4.15 13.03 -12.76
C PRO A 81 5.06 13.21 -13.98
N TYR A 82 6.26 12.61 -14.00
CA TYR A 82 7.14 12.63 -15.17
C TYR A 82 6.60 11.72 -16.28
N VAL A 83 6.18 10.50 -15.94
CA VAL A 83 5.66 9.52 -16.91
C VAL A 83 4.33 9.99 -17.50
N PHE A 84 3.39 10.49 -16.68
CA PHE A 84 2.10 11.00 -17.16
C PHE A 84 2.22 12.27 -18.01
N LYS A 85 3.31 13.04 -17.87
CA LYS A 85 3.58 14.20 -18.72
C LYS A 85 4.08 13.82 -20.12
N HIS A 86 4.79 12.70 -20.24
CA HIS A 86 5.47 12.29 -21.47
C HIS A 86 4.83 11.09 -22.18
N GLN A 87 3.92 10.37 -21.53
CA GLN A 87 3.24 9.20 -22.09
C GLN A 87 1.72 9.33 -22.02
N ARG A 88 1.00 8.69 -22.95
CA ARG A 88 -0.46 8.62 -22.91
C ARG A 88 -0.90 7.88 -21.64
N PHE A 89 -1.92 8.39 -20.96
CA PHE A 89 -2.41 7.94 -19.64
C PHE A 89 -2.50 6.41 -19.47
N HIS A 90 -2.97 5.71 -20.50
CA HIS A 90 -3.21 4.28 -20.51
C HIS A 90 -1.90 3.46 -20.53
N TRP A 91 -0.84 3.98 -21.16
CA TRP A 91 0.50 3.39 -21.11
C TRP A 91 1.25 3.75 -19.82
N ALA A 92 1.07 4.97 -19.33
CA ALA A 92 1.65 5.42 -18.07
C ALA A 92 1.10 4.63 -16.86
N PHE A 93 -0.21 4.38 -16.83
CA PHE A 93 -0.83 3.56 -15.79
C PHE A 93 -0.34 2.12 -15.84
N GLY A 94 -0.27 1.53 -17.03
CA GLY A 94 0.24 0.17 -17.22
C GLY A 94 1.70 0.00 -16.79
N SER A 95 2.57 0.96 -17.13
CA SER A 95 4.00 0.89 -16.78
C SER A 95 4.25 1.05 -15.27
N LEU A 96 3.50 1.93 -14.59
CA LEU A 96 3.57 2.09 -13.13
C LEU A 96 3.07 0.84 -12.39
N LEU A 97 1.99 0.21 -12.89
CA LEU A 97 1.49 -1.05 -12.33
C LEU A 97 2.48 -2.20 -12.54
N LEU A 98 3.09 -2.30 -13.72
CA LEU A 98 4.12 -3.31 -14.01
C LEU A 98 5.33 -3.11 -13.11
N PHE A 99 5.82 -1.88 -12.95
CA PHE A 99 6.92 -1.58 -12.04
C PHE A 99 6.59 -1.95 -10.59
N TRP A 100 5.40 -1.61 -10.11
CA TRP A 100 5.00 -2.02 -8.77
C TRP A 100 4.89 -3.54 -8.64
N GLY A 101 4.31 -4.21 -9.65
CA GLY A 101 4.17 -5.67 -9.69
C GLY A 101 5.51 -6.41 -9.70
N THR A 102 6.52 -5.90 -10.43
CA THR A 102 7.87 -6.50 -10.41
C THR A 102 8.53 -6.33 -9.06
N VAL A 103 8.43 -5.15 -8.43
CA VAL A 103 8.98 -4.92 -7.09
C VAL A 103 8.26 -5.79 -6.05
N ALA A 104 6.94 -5.92 -6.13
CA ALA A 104 6.18 -6.81 -5.25
C ALA A 104 6.59 -8.28 -5.44
N GLY A 105 6.70 -8.76 -6.68
CA GLY A 105 7.15 -10.11 -6.98
C GLY A 105 8.57 -10.40 -6.50
N LEU A 106 9.48 -9.45 -6.69
CA LEU A 106 10.86 -9.56 -6.20
C LEU A 106 10.91 -9.62 -4.66
N THR A 107 10.09 -8.79 -4.00
CA THR A 107 10.00 -8.77 -2.52
C THR A 107 9.51 -10.11 -1.98
N VAL A 108 8.49 -10.71 -2.61
CA VAL A 108 7.99 -12.03 -2.22
C VAL A 108 9.06 -13.10 -2.43
N ALA A 109 9.76 -13.09 -3.57
CA ALA A 109 10.83 -14.04 -3.85
C ALA A 109 11.96 -13.97 -2.81
N VAL A 110 12.39 -12.75 -2.44
CA VAL A 110 13.42 -12.54 -1.41
C VAL A 110 12.92 -13.01 -0.04
N MET A 111 11.68 -12.69 0.33
CA MET A 111 11.11 -13.10 1.62
C MET A 111 10.87 -14.59 1.75
N GLN A 112 10.65 -15.31 0.64
CA GLN A 112 10.53 -16.78 0.65
C GLN A 112 11.88 -17.50 0.71
N SER A 113 12.97 -16.80 0.38
CA SER A 113 14.35 -17.33 0.42
C SER A 113 15.06 -17.13 1.76
N LEU A 114 14.45 -16.42 2.71
CA LEU A 114 14.92 -16.11 4.06
C LEU A 114 14.15 -16.92 5.12
#